data_AF-A0A7Y5BYE7-F1
#
_entry.id   AF-A0A7Y5BYE7-F1
#
_cell.length_a   1.000
_cell.length_b   1.000
_cell.length_c   1.000
_cell.angle_alpha   90.00
_cell.angle_beta   90.00
_cell.angle_gamma   90.00
#
_symmetry.space_group_name_H-M   'P 1'
#
loop_
_entity.id
_entity.type
_entity.pdbx_description
1 polymer ?
#
loop_
_entity_poly.entity_id
_entity_poly.type
_entity_poly.pdbx_seq_one_letter_code
_entity_poly.pdbx_strand_id
1 'polypeptide(L)' 'MQAFRTETTLSQDGKLSIKGLPFRKGDKVEVIVLTQKSQQAKERYPLRGKPVVYHNPFDGVAEDDWEALK' A
#
# COMPACT_ATOMS: atom_id res chain seq x y z
N MET A 1 2.66 24.86 7.47
CA MET A 1 3.94 24.13 7.43
C MET A 1 3.98 23.32 6.14
N GLN A 2 5.06 23.43 5.36
CA GLN A 2 5.26 22.64 4.15
C GLN A 2 6.30 21.56 4.46
N ALA A 3 5.92 20.29 4.38
CA ALA A 3 6.78 19.16 4.70
C ALA A 3 7.23 18.45 3.42
N PHE A 4 8.54 18.25 3.29
CA PHE A 4 9.10 17.41 2.23
C PHE A 4 9.33 16.01 2.78
N ARG A 5 8.70 14.99 2.19
CA ARG A 5 8.86 13.59 2.58
C ARG A 5 9.72 12.87 1.55
N THR A 6 10.75 12.18 2.05
CA THR A 6 11.55 11.24 1.27
C THR A 6 11.67 9.94 2.04
N GLU A 7 11.74 8.82 1.33
CA GLU A 7 11.88 7.48 1.91
C GLU A 7 13.23 6.90 1.51
N THR A 8 13.93 6.31 2.46
CA THR A 8 15.18 5.60 2.19
C THR A 8 15.37 4.52 3.25
N THR A 9 16.05 3.45 2.85
CA THR A 9 16.45 2.37 3.75
C THR A 9 17.76 2.74 4.42
N LEU A 10 17.85 2.50 5.73
CA LEU A 10 19.12 2.64 6.46
C LEU A 10 20.08 1.54 6.01
N SER A 11 21.33 1.89 5.70
CA SER A 11 22.42 0.92 5.57
C SER A 11 22.83 0.40 6.96
N GLN A 12 23.63 -0.68 6.99
CA GLN A 12 24.07 -1.35 8.23
C GLN A 12 24.71 -0.40 9.26
N ASP A 13 25.31 0.71 8.81
CA ASP A 13 26.09 1.60 9.67
C ASP A 13 25.24 2.68 10.39
N GLY A 14 23.92 2.62 10.28
CA GLY A 14 23.02 3.58 10.92
C GLY A 14 23.09 5.01 10.35
N LYS A 15 23.82 5.22 9.26
CA LYS A 15 23.99 6.52 8.61
C LYS A 15 22.90 6.77 7.58
N LEU A 16 22.23 7.92 7.69
CA LEU A 16 21.23 8.40 6.74
C LEU A 16 21.83 9.50 5.85
N SER A 17 21.85 9.31 4.54
CA SER A 17 22.25 10.36 3.57
C SER A 17 21.06 10.76 2.72
N ILE A 18 20.58 12.00 2.90
CA ILE A 18 19.49 12.57 2.11
C ILE A 18 20.11 13.52 1.07
N LYS A 19 19.82 13.29 -0.21
CA LYS A 19 20.34 14.09 -1.34
C LYS A 19 19.19 14.78 -2.06
N GLY A 20 19.46 15.94 -2.67
CA GLY A 20 18.51 16.64 -3.54
C GLY A 20 17.33 17.30 -2.82
N LEU A 21 17.51 17.70 -1.56
CA LEU A 21 16.48 18.45 -0.85
C LEU A 21 16.18 19.79 -1.58
N PRO A 22 14.91 20.17 -1.77
CA PRO A 22 14.54 21.39 -2.48
C PRO A 22 14.68 22.66 -1.59
N PHE A 23 15.70 22.71 -0.73
CA PHE A 23 15.97 23.83 0.17
C PHE A 23 17.20 24.60 -0.28
N ARG A 24 17.22 25.90 0.03
CA ARG A 24 18.32 26.79 -0.32
C ARG A 24 19.29 26.93 0.85
N LYS A 25 20.50 27.41 0.54
CA LYS A 25 21.50 27.74 1.56
C LYS A 25 20.92 28.79 2.52
N GLY A 26 20.96 28.50 3.82
CA GLY A 26 20.47 29.40 4.86
C GLY A 26 19.06 29.10 5.36
N ASP A 27 18.33 28.20 4.70
CA ASP A 27 17.02 27.77 5.17
C ASP A 27 17.16 26.96 6.47
N LYS A 28 16.40 27.35 7.50
CA LYS A 28 16.29 26.56 8.73
C LYS A 28 15.32 25.41 8.48
N VAL A 29 15.83 24.18 8.54
CA VAL A 29 15.05 22.97 8.30
C VAL A 29 14.96 22.12 9.56
N GLU A 30 13.83 21.44 9.72
CA GLU A 30 13.60 20.43 10.75
C GLU A 30 13.52 19.06 10.09
N VAL A 31 14.17 18.06 10.69
CA VAL A 31 14.21 16.68 10.17
C VAL A 31 13.49 15.78 11.15
N ILE A 32 12.42 15.12 10.68
CA ILE A 32 11.67 14.14 11.45
C ILE A 32 11.92 12.76 10.83
N VAL A 33 12.50 11.84 11.62
CA VAL A 33 12.74 10.46 11.20
C VAL A 33 11.65 9.56 11.77
N LEU A 34 10.88 8.93 10.90
CA LEU A 34 9.82 7.99 11.27
C LEU A 34 10.22 6.59 10.82
N THR A 35 10.17 5.62 11.72
CA THR A 35 10.31 4.21 11.34
C THR A 35 9.03 3.77 10.66
N GLN A 36 9.13 3.29 9.42
CA GLN A 36 8.02 2.58 8.82
C GLN A 36 8.05 1.15 9.33
N LYS A 37 7.01 0.75 10.08
CA LYS A 37 6.71 -0.67 10.19
C LYS A 37 6.47 -1.14 8.76
N SER A 38 7.14 -2.20 8.33
CA SER A 38 6.76 -2.82 7.07
C SER A 38 5.27 -3.07 7.18
N GLN A 39 4.48 -2.44 6.31
CA GLN A 39 3.17 -2.98 6.05
C GLN A 39 3.50 -4.37 5.55
N GLN A 40 3.25 -5.40 6.38
CA GLN A 40 3.25 -6.77 5.91
C GLN A 40 2.48 -6.71 4.61
N ALA A 41 3.16 -7.02 3.51
CA ALA A 41 2.55 -6.99 2.21
C ALA A 41 1.33 -7.89 2.36
N LYS A 42 0.13 -7.30 2.47
CA LYS A 42 -1.10 -8.07 2.44
C LYS A 42 -0.95 -8.93 1.21
N GLU A 43 -1.06 -10.23 1.41
CA GLU A 43 -0.73 -11.22 0.39
C GLU A 43 -1.35 -10.75 -0.92
N ARG A 44 -0.51 -10.29 -1.88
CA ARG A 44 -0.97 -9.49 -3.02
C ARG A 44 -2.05 -10.24 -3.81
N TYR A 45 -2.02 -11.57 -3.72
CA TYR A 45 -2.99 -12.48 -4.29
C TYR A 45 -3.30 -13.61 -3.28
N PRO A 46 -4.26 -13.42 -2.35
CA PRO A 46 -4.52 -14.37 -1.27
C PRO A 46 -5.10 -15.72 -1.74
N LEU A 47 -5.57 -15.77 -2.99
CA LEU A 47 -6.11 -16.97 -3.64
C LEU A 47 -5.13 -17.61 -4.64
N ARG A 48 -3.94 -17.03 -4.87
CA ARG A 48 -2.97 -17.60 -5.83
C ARG A 48 -2.50 -18.96 -5.33
N GLY A 49 -2.65 -19.99 -6.17
CA GLY A 49 -2.28 -21.37 -5.83
C GLY A 49 -3.31 -22.13 -4.99
N LYS A 50 -4.44 -21.50 -4.63
CA LYS A 50 -5.56 -22.18 -3.97
C LYS A 50 -6.57 -22.60 -5.05
N PRO A 51 -6.99 -23.88 -5.11
CA PRO A 51 -8.05 -24.30 -6.02
C PRO A 51 -9.37 -23.61 -5.60
N VAL A 52 -10.00 -22.94 -6.55
CA VAL A 52 -11.34 -22.35 -6.38
C VAL A 52 -12.33 -23.28 -7.07
N VAL A 53 -13.24 -23.87 -6.31
CA VAL A 53 -14.29 -24.75 -6.83
C VAL A 53 -15.59 -23.98 -6.88
N TYR A 54 -16.17 -23.88 -8.07
CA TYR A 54 -17.51 -23.35 -8.24
C TYR A 54 -18.48 -24.53 -8.23
N HIS A 55 -19.34 -24.57 -7.22
CA HIS A 55 -20.48 -25.47 -7.21
C HIS A 55 -21.58 -24.84 -8.08
N ASN A 56 -21.98 -25.54 -9.14
CA ASN A 56 -23.00 -25.14 -10.10
C ASN A 56 -22.88 -23.68 -10.59
N PRO A 57 -21.78 -23.32 -11.28
CA PRO A 57 -21.51 -21.94 -11.70
C PRO A 57 -22.54 -21.32 -12.66
N PHE A 58 -23.43 -22.14 -13.21
CA PHE A 58 -24.44 -21.74 -14.19
C PHE A 58 -25.86 -21.89 -13.67
N ASP A 59 -26.06 -22.28 -12.41
CA ASP A 59 -27.40 -22.23 -11.81
C ASP A 59 -27.85 -20.77 -11.75
N GLY A 60 -29.12 -20.54 -12.10
CA GLY A 60 -29.72 -19.22 -12.08
C GLY A 60 -29.59 -18.60 -10.69
N VAL A 61 -28.97 -17.43 -10.62
CA VAL A 61 -28.91 -16.67 -9.37
C VAL A 61 -30.27 -16.02 -9.15
N ALA A 62 -30.95 -16.46 -8.10
CA ALA A 62 -32.11 -15.79 -7.53
C ALA A 62 -33.11 -15.32 -8.59
N GLU A 63 -33.55 -16.24 -9.46
CA GLU A 63 -34.45 -15.94 -10.58
C GLU A 63 -35.74 -15.25 -10.11
N ASP A 64 -36.18 -15.51 -8.89
CA ASP A 64 -37.37 -14.89 -8.29
C ASP A 64 -37.11 -13.48 -7.69
N ASP A 65 -35.85 -13.07 -7.53
CA ASP A 65 -35.47 -11.78 -6.92
C ASP A 65 -35.29 -10.65 -7.96
N TRP A 66 -35.56 -10.94 -9.24
CA TRP A 66 -35.47 -9.92 -10.29
C TRP A 66 -36.65 -8.96 -10.18
N GLU A 67 -36.36 -7.68 -9.92
CA GLU A 67 -37.36 -6.61 -9.90
C GLU A 67 -38.19 -6.52 -11.21
N ALA A 68 -37.66 -7.03 -12.33
CA ALA A 68 -38.37 -7.08 -13.61
C ALA A 68 -39.52 -8.10 -13.67
N LEU A 69 -39.61 -9.02 -12.69
CA LEU A 69 -40.67 -10.02 -12.57
C LEU A 69 -41.81 -9.58 -11.64
N LYS A 70 -41.72 -8.39 -11.03
CA LYS A 70 -42.78 -7.81 -10.19
C LYS A 70 -43.81 -7.02 -10.98
#